data_AF-A0A355EXR7-F1
#
_entry.id   AF-A0A355EXR7-F1
#
_cell.length_a   1.000
_cell.length_b   1.000
_cell.length_c   1.000
_cell.angle_alpha   90.00
_cell.angle_beta   90.00
_cell.angle_gamma   90.00
#
_symmetry.space_group_name_H-M   'P 1'
#
loop_
_entity.id
_entity.type
_entity.pdbx_description
1 polymer ?
#
loop_
_entity_poly.entity_id
_entity_poly.type
_entity_poly.pdbx_seq_one_letter_code
_entity_poly.pdbx_strand_id
1 'polypeptide(L)' 'GGATWARITGAGWPAGPLGRIGVAVAPGSGGRRVYASVDGGDAPGLYRSDDAGATWRRVNGSR' A
#
# COMPACT_ATOMS: atom_id res chain seq x y z
N GLY A 1 -5.21 -15.85 -12.71
CA GLY A 1 -5.89 -15.06 -11.67
C GLY A 1 -6.07 -13.63 -12.16
N GLY A 2 -6.95 -12.84 -11.53
CA GLY A 2 -7.18 -11.43 -11.90
C GLY A 2 -8.45 -11.14 -12.71
N ALA A 3 -9.45 -12.04 -12.68
CA ALA A 3 -10.75 -11.81 -13.32
C ALA A 3 -11.56 -10.69 -12.62
N THR A 4 -11.32 -10.49 -11.32
CA THR A 4 -11.96 -9.46 -10.51
C THR A 4 -10.94 -8.81 -9.58
N TRP A 5 -11.19 -7.54 -9.28
CA TRP A 5 -10.36 -6.74 -8.38
C TRP A 5 -11.25 -6.02 -7.37
N ALA A 6 -10.88 -6.10 -6.10
CA ALA A 6 -11.47 -5.30 -5.05
C ALA A 6 -10.60 -4.06 -4.83
N ARG A 7 -11.21 -2.87 -4.84
CA ARG A 7 -10.49 -1.64 -4.52
C ARG A 7 -10.13 -1.65 -3.04
N ILE A 8 -8.86 -1.37 -2.73
CA ILE A 8 -8.41 -1.16 -1.35
C ILE A 8 -8.91 0.22 -0.89
N THR A 9 -9.62 0.23 0.24
CA THR A 9 -10.10 1.44 0.92
C THR A 9 -10.01 1.23 2.44
N GLY A 10 -9.58 2.24 3.20
CA GLY A 10 -9.42 2.11 4.66
C GLY A 10 -8.20 1.27 5.05
N ALA A 11 -8.22 0.66 6.24
CA ALA A 11 -7.14 -0.19 6.76
C ALA A 11 -5.73 0.46 6.72
N GLY A 12 -5.67 1.78 6.94
CA GLY A 12 -4.44 2.57 6.88
C GLY A 12 -3.97 2.95 5.48
N TRP A 13 -4.70 2.55 4.43
CA TRP A 13 -4.49 3.05 3.07
C TRP A 13 -4.95 4.52 2.94
N PRO A 14 -4.22 5.39 2.22
CA PRO A 14 -4.60 6.78 2.07
C PRO A 14 -5.92 6.92 1.29
N ALA A 15 -6.70 7.92 1.70
CA ALA A 15 -7.92 8.33 1.01
C ALA A 15 -7.63 9.50 0.05
N GLY A 16 -8.70 9.96 -0.62
CA GLY A 16 -8.62 11.08 -1.55
C GLY A 16 -8.17 10.69 -2.97
N PRO A 17 -7.90 11.68 -3.82
CA PRO A 17 -7.46 11.47 -5.20
C PRO A 17 -6.01 10.95 -5.23
N LEU A 18 -5.86 9.63 -5.29
CA LEU A 18 -4.56 8.97 -5.40
C LEU A 18 -3.96 9.20 -6.80
N GLY A 19 -2.67 9.48 -6.82
CA GLY A 19 -1.85 9.58 -8.02
C GLY A 19 -1.18 8.26 -8.37
N ARG A 20 0.06 8.34 -8.87
CA ARG A 20 0.84 7.15 -9.24
C ARG A 20 1.14 6.31 -7.99
N ILE A 21 1.02 4.98 -8.15
CA ILE A 21 1.36 4.01 -7.11
C ILE A 21 2.37 3.02 -7.66
N GLY A 22 3.56 2.97 -7.07
CA GLY A 22 4.55 1.92 -7.32
C GLY A 22 4.44 0.82 -6.27
N VAL A 23 4.46 -0.44 -6.67
CA VAL A 23 4.30 -1.60 -5.76
C VAL A 23 5.49 -2.56 -5.89
N ALA A 24 5.98 -3.06 -4.77
CA ALA A 24 7.02 -4.10 -4.72
C ALA A 24 6.74 -5.12 -3.61
N VAL A 25 7.03 -6.39 -3.88
CA VAL A 25 6.90 -7.48 -2.91
C VAL A 25 8.28 -7.82 -2.35
N ALA A 26 8.41 -7.89 -1.03
CA ALA A 26 9.69 -8.18 -0.39
C ALA A 26 10.07 -9.66 -0.58
N PRO A 27 11.32 -9.96 -1.00
CA PRO A 27 11.79 -11.34 -1.13
C PRO A 27 11.82 -12.05 0.22
N GLY A 28 11.63 -13.36 0.22
CA GLY A 28 11.64 -14.19 1.43
C GLY A 28 10.44 -14.02 2.36
N SER A 29 9.46 -13.16 2.03
CA SER A 29 8.28 -12.91 2.88
C SER A 29 7.10 -13.87 2.64
N GLY A 30 7.27 -14.86 1.76
CA GLY A 30 6.16 -15.70 1.28
C GLY A 30 5.06 -14.89 0.58
N GLY A 31 5.39 -13.72 0.02
CA GLY A 31 4.43 -12.81 -0.61
C GLY A 31 3.62 -11.95 0.36
N ARG A 32 3.87 -12.05 1.68
CA ARG A 32 3.10 -11.31 2.69
C ARG A 32 3.50 -9.85 2.82
N ARG A 33 4.78 -9.54 2.65
CA ARG A 33 5.27 -8.17 2.84
C ARG A 33 5.29 -7.43 1.52
N VAL A 34 4.49 -6.38 1.44
CA VAL A 34 4.31 -5.54 0.24
C VAL A 34 4.60 -4.09 0.61
N TYR A 35 5.27 -3.37 -0.28
CA TYR A 35 5.50 -1.93 -0.18
C TYR A 35 4.77 -1.20 -1.30
N ALA A 36 4.26 -0.01 -0.98
CA ALA A 36 3.66 0.89 -1.96
C ALA A 36 4.19 2.32 -1.77
N SER A 37 4.74 2.91 -2.82
CA SER A 37 5.00 4.35 -2.90
C SER A 37 3.78 5.01 -3.51
N VAL A 38 3.10 5.87 -2.75
CA VAL A 38 1.85 6.50 -3.15
C VAL A 38 2.06 8.00 -3.30
N ASP A 39 1.84 8.50 -4.52
CA ASP A 39 1.73 9.93 -4.81
C ASP A 39 0.26 10.37 -4.67
N GLY A 40 0.01 11.61 -4.24
CA GLY A 40 -1.34 12.15 -4.07
C GLY A 40 -2.11 11.59 -2.86
N GLY A 41 -3.41 11.88 -2.82
CA GLY A 41 -4.27 11.61 -1.66
C GLY A 41 -3.97 12.51 -0.47
N ASP A 42 -4.68 12.24 0.63
CA ASP A 42 -4.58 13.05 1.86
C ASP A 42 -3.29 12.76 2.65
N ALA A 43 -2.61 11.66 2.32
CA ALA A 43 -1.38 11.22 3.00
C ALA A 43 -0.42 10.52 2.01
N PRO A 44 0.22 11.24 1.07
CA PRO A 44 1.22 10.64 0.20
C PRO A 44 2.40 10.08 1.00
N GLY A 45 3.06 9.06 0.50
CA GLY A 45 4.26 8.49 1.14
C GLY A 45 4.49 7.01 0.88
N LEU A 46 5.38 6.43 1.68
CA LEU A 46 5.74 5.03 1.61
C LEU A 46 4.88 4.24 2.60
N TYR A 47 4.21 3.22 2.09
CA TYR A 47 3.34 2.33 2.83
C TYR A 47 3.89 0.90 2.81
N ARG A 48 3.64 0.17 3.88
CA ARG A 48 3.97 -1.25 4.02
C ARG A 48 2.76 -2.04 4.50
N SER A 49 2.55 -3.21 3.92
CA SER A 49 1.68 -4.27 4.43
C SER A 49 2.53 -5.48 4.84
N ASP A 50 2.07 -6.23 5.84
CA ASP A 50 2.65 -7.51 6.29
C ASP A 50 1.66 -8.69 6.17
N ASP A 51 0.53 -8.45 5.50
CA ASP A 51 -0.60 -9.36 5.32
C ASP A 51 -1.11 -9.37 3.86
N ALA A 52 -0.18 -9.31 2.91
CA ALA A 52 -0.43 -9.41 1.47
C ALA A 52 -1.35 -8.30 0.91
N GLY A 53 -1.34 -7.12 1.54
CA GLY A 53 -2.07 -5.93 1.10
C GLY A 53 -3.42 -5.72 1.78
N ALA A 54 -3.79 -6.52 2.78
CA ALA A 54 -5.05 -6.37 3.50
C ALA A 54 -5.05 -5.16 4.45
N THR A 55 -3.93 -4.90 5.14
CA THR A 55 -3.72 -3.72 6.00
C THR A 55 -2.41 -3.03 5.66
N TRP A 56 -2.40 -1.70 5.85
CA TRP A 56 -1.29 -0.85 5.47
C TRP A 56 -0.90 0.09 6.61
N ARG A 57 0.41 0.36 6.69
CA ARG A 57 0.99 1.36 7.58
C ARG A 57 1.92 2.28 6.82
N ARG A 58 1.77 3.59 7.01
CA ARG A 58 2.72 4.59 6.48
C ARG A 58 4.02 4.49 7.27
N VAL A 59 5.15 4.30 6.58
CA VAL A 59 6.46 4.06 7.21
C VAL A 59 7.40 5.26 7.18
N ASN A 60 7.09 6.29 6.40
CA ASN A 60 7.86 7.55 6.36
C ASN A 60 7.18 8.69 7.14
N GLY A 61 6.60 8.35 8.30
CA GLY A 61 5.76 9.24 9.12
C GLY A 61 6.44 9.92 10.30
N SER A 62 7.75 10.14 10.28
CA SER A 62 8.46 10.85 11.35
C SER A 62 9.10 12.13 10.82
N ARG A 63 8.55 13.27 11.23
CA ARG A 63 9.34 14.41 11.68
C ARG A 63 8.84 14.81 13.07
#